data_AF-A0A497FLX4-F1
#
_entry.id   AF-A0A497FLX4-F1
#
_cell.length_a   1.000
_cell.length_b   1.000
_cell.length_c   1.000
_cell.angle_alpha   90.00
_cell.angle_beta   90.00
_cell.angle_gamma   90.00
#
_symmetry.space_group_name_H-M   'P 1'
#
loop_
_entity.id
_entity.type
_entity.pdbx_description
1 polymer ?
#
loop_
_entity_poly.entity_id
_entity_poly.type
_entity_poly.pdbx_seq_one_letter_code
_entity_poly.pdbx_strand_id
1 'polypeptide(L)' 'MMGRVYRVVVDDVTITLEVTRYGNCVKVVIRGSSDEYKLWVWDHGDIKLTKTIITEEEIEPIKGD' A
#
# COMPACT_ATOMS: atom_id res chain seq x y z
N MET A 1 -14.90 -5.40 8.53
CA MET A 1 -14.54 -4.02 8.90
C MET A 1 -14.09 -3.32 7.62
N MET A 2 -14.83 -2.33 7.12
CA MET A 2 -14.52 -1.68 5.83
C MET A 2 -13.78 -0.37 6.10
N GLY A 3 -12.54 -0.25 5.63
CA GLY A 3 -11.79 0.99 5.66
C GLY A 3 -12.42 2.06 4.76
N ARG A 4 -12.04 3.33 4.97
CA ARG A 4 -12.39 4.42 4.04
C ARG A 4 -11.35 4.46 2.94
N VAL A 5 -11.81 4.58 1.70
CA VAL A 5 -10.94 4.67 0.52
C VAL A 5 -11.07 6.07 -0.08
N TYR A 6 -9.94 6.70 -0.38
CA TYR A 6 -9.85 7.99 -1.02
C TYR A 6 -8.98 7.86 -2.28
N ARG A 7 -9.38 8.52 -3.34
CA ARG A 7 -8.52 8.78 -4.49
C ARG A 7 -7.95 10.18 -4.31
N VAL A 8 -6.64 10.30 -4.32
CA VAL A 8 -5.95 11.59 -4.22
C VAL A 8 -5.11 11.76 -5.48
N VAL A 9 -5.17 12.96 -6.05
CA VAL A 9 -4.35 13.35 -7.19
C VAL A 9 -3.37 14.39 -6.68
N VAL A 10 -2.07 14.08 -6.79
CA VAL A 10 -0.98 14.99 -6.43
C VAL A 10 -0.18 15.20 -7.72
N ASP A 11 -0.19 16.43 -8.22
CA ASP A 11 0.33 16.76 -9.55
C ASP A 11 -0.30 15.88 -10.65
N ASP A 12 0.51 15.11 -11.38
CA ASP A 12 0.10 14.16 -12.42
C ASP A 12 -0.03 12.71 -11.90
N VAL A 13 0.18 12.47 -10.60
CA VAL A 13 0.15 11.15 -9.98
C VAL A 13 -1.18 10.90 -9.30
N THR A 14 -1.84 9.80 -9.65
CA THR A 14 -3.01 9.28 -8.92
C THR A 14 -2.58 8.26 -7.88
N ILE A 15 -2.92 8.50 -6.62
CA ILE A 15 -2.72 7.54 -5.53
C ILE A 15 -4.07 7.10 -4.95
N THR A 16 -4.10 5.87 -4.43
CA THR A 16 -5.22 5.37 -3.62
C THR A 16 -4.81 5.30 -2.15
N LEU A 17 -5.57 5.96 -1.29
CA LEU A 17 -5.42 5.90 0.16
C LEU A 17 -6.52 5.03 0.75
N GLU A 18 -6.15 3.98 1.48
CA GLU A 18 -7.08 3.15 2.24
C GLU A 18 -6.77 3.27 3.73
N VAL A 19 -7.71 3.84 4.49
CA VAL A 19 -7.58 4.06 5.93
C VAL A 19 -8.48 3.09 6.67
N THR A 20 -7.88 2.18 7.45
CA THR A 20 -8.58 1.20 8.27
C THR A 20 -8.25 1.42 9.73
N ARG A 21 -9.28 1.68 10.55
CA ARG A 21 -9.16 1.71 12.01
C ARG A 21 -9.29 0.30 12.55
N TYR A 22 -8.29 -0.15 13.30
CA TYR A 22 -8.35 -1.34 14.16
C TYR A 22 -8.51 -0.88 15.61
N GLY A 23 -8.77 -1.80 16.56
CA GLY A 23 -9.04 -1.44 17.96
C GLY A 23 -8.04 -0.45 18.57
N ASN A 24 -6.74 -0.77 18.50
CA ASN A 24 -5.66 0.03 19.10
C ASN A 24 -4.73 0.72 18.07
N CYS A 25 -4.94 0.53 16.77
CA CYS A 25 -4.12 1.19 15.74
C CYS A 25 -4.93 1.65 14.52
N VAL A 26 -4.34 2.54 13.73
CA VAL A 26 -4.82 2.93 12.40
C VAL A 26 -3.80 2.45 11.38
N LYS A 27 -4.28 1.80 10.32
CA LYS A 27 -3.49 1.43 9.14
C LYS A 27 -3.88 2.33 7.98
N VAL A 28 -2.90 2.97 7.36
CA VAL A 28 -3.04 3.72 6.12
C VAL A 28 -2.24 3.01 5.04
N VAL A 29 -2.92 2.53 4.00
CA VAL A 29 -2.28 1.96 2.81
C VAL A 29 -2.30 3.01 1.71
N ILE A 30 -1.13 3.29 1.14
CA ILE A 30 -0.91 4.29 0.08
C ILE A 30 -0.44 3.51 -1.15
N ARG A 31 -1.24 3.46 -2.20
CA ARG A 31 -0.90 2.74 -3.43
C ARG A 31 -0.64 3.73 -4.55
N GLY A 32 0.58 3.69 -5.09
CA GLY A 32 0.96 4.29 -6.36
C GLY A 32 0.77 3.29 -7.50
N SER A 33 1.35 3.59 -8.67
CA SER A 33 1.31 2.71 -9.83
C SER A 33 2.27 1.52 -9.72
N SER A 34 3.43 1.70 -9.11
CA SER A 34 4.49 0.69 -9.00
C SER A 34 4.92 0.38 -7.56
N ASP A 35 4.38 1.09 -6.57
CA ASP A 35 4.72 0.89 -5.16
C ASP A 35 3.52 1.00 -4.22
N GLU A 36 3.66 0.39 -3.05
CA GLU A 36 2.70 0.44 -1.95
C GLU A 36 3.42 0.77 -0.65
N TYR A 37 2.88 1.72 0.12
CA TYR A 37 3.32 2.02 1.48
C TYR A 37 2.23 1.64 2.47
N LYS A 38 2.65 1.05 3.60
CA LYS A 38 1.80 0.73 4.75
C LYS A 38 2.31 1.50 5.96
N LEU A 39 1.54 2.50 6.38
CA LEU A 39 1.77 3.25 7.60
C LEU A 39 0.83 2.74 8.70
N TRP A 40 1.41 2.33 9.81
CA TRP A 40 0.67 1.97 11.01
C TRP A 40 0.96 2.99 12.11
N VAL A 41 -0.09 3.43 12.78
CA VAL A 41 -0.04 4.35 13.92
C VAL A 41 -0.78 3.71 15.08
N TRP A 42 -0.08 3.40 16.16
CA TRP A 42 -0.65 2.82 17.36
C TRP A 42 -1.05 3.92 18.36
N ASP A 43 -2.05 3.65 19.19
CA ASP A 43 -2.56 4.57 20.20
C ASP A 43 -1.53 4.93 21.29
N HIS A 44 -0.59 4.04 21.57
CA HIS A 44 0.57 4.31 22.44
C HIS A 44 1.69 5.12 21.77
N GLY A 45 1.50 5.58 20.53
CA GLY A 45 2.40 6.52 19.85
C GLY A 45 3.44 5.89 18.93
N ASP A 46 3.51 4.56 18.84
CA ASP A 46 4.43 3.91 17.89
C ASP A 46 3.95 4.13 16.45
N ILE A 47 4.92 4.32 15.55
CA ILE A 47 4.68 4.51 14.13
C ILE A 47 5.59 3.57 13.35
N LYS A 48 5.01 2.77 12.45
CA LYS A 48 5.76 1.86 11.56
C LYS A 48 5.39 2.12 10.12
N LEU A 49 6.41 2.34 9.28
CA LEU A 49 6.26 2.46 7.84
C LEU A 49 6.91 1.26 7.15
N THR A 50 6.22 0.68 6.19
CA THR A 50 6.76 -0.38 5.32
C THR A 50 6.49 -0.03 3.87
N LYS A 51 7.51 -0.17 3.02
CA LYS A 51 7.42 0.01 1.57
C LYS A 51 7.48 -1.36 0.88
N THR A 52 6.63 -1.56 -0.12
CA THR A 52 6.66 -2.69 -1.04
C THR A 52 6.78 -2.14 -2.45
N ILE A 53 7.75 -2.62 -3.21
CA ILE A 53 7.94 -2.29 -4.63
C ILE A 53 7.40 -3.47 -5.43
N ILE A 54 6.55 -3.20 -6.40
CA ILE A 54 6.00 -4.22 -7.31
C ILE A 54 6.87 -4.20 -8.57
N THR A 55 7.46 -5.34 -8.90
CA THR A 55 8.23 -5.53 -10.14
C THR A 55 7.53 -6.59 -10.97
N GLU A 56 7.21 -6.26 -12.21
CA GLU A 56 6.72 -7.23 -13.20
C GLU A 56 7.91 -7.71 -14.04
N GLU A 57 7.99 -9.02 -14.27
CA GLU A 57 9.00 -9.66 -15.10
C GLU A 57 8.32 -10.67 -16.02
N GLU A 58 8.69 -10.68 -17.29
CA GLU A 58 8.26 -11.67 -18.27
C GLU A 58 9.15 -12.91 -18.15
N ILE A 59 8.55 -14.07 -17.89
CA ILE A 59 9.27 -15.34 -17.71
C ILE A 59 9.10 -16.19 -18.96
N GLU A 60 10.21 -16.57 -19.59
CA GLU A 60 10.19 -17.50 -20.72
C GLU A 60 9.81 -18.93 -20.27
N PRO A 61 9.00 -19.66 -21.05
CA PRO A 61 8.68 -21.05 -20.75
C PRO A 61 9.91 -21.96 -20.91
N ILE A 62 10.06 -22.92 -19.99
CA ILE A 62 11.10 -23.96 -20.10
C ILE A 62 10.73 -24.86 -21.29
N LYS A 63 11.59 -24.92 -22.30
CA LYS A 63 11.47 -25.91 -23.38
C LYS A 63 11.75 -27.29 -22.80
N GLY A 64 10.76 -28.19 -22.85
CA GLY A 64 10.96 -29.59 -22.51
C GLY A 64 11.77 -30.31 -23.58
N ASP A 65 12.66 -31.21 -23.15
CA ASP A 65 13.37 -32.16 -24.02
C ASP A 65 12.45 -33.26 -24.55
#